data_AF-A0A699YKJ6-F1
#
_entry.id   AF-A0A699YKJ6-F1
#
_cell.length_a   1.000
_cell.length_b   1.000
_cell.length_c   1.000
_cell.angle_alpha   90.00
_cell.angle_beta   90.00
_cell.angle_gamma   90.00
#
_symmetry.space_group_name_H-M   'P 1'
#
loop_
_entity.id
_entity.type
_entity.pdbx_description
1 polymer ?
#
loop_
_entity_poly.entity_id
_entity_poly.type
_entity_poly.pdbx_seq_one_letter_code
_entity_poly.pdbx_strand_id
1 'polypeptide(L)'
;MVQETLEALNLLEMFPYLEQGLVSGRLEVVASSQGSSYLSYVSLLNQLVLMSTQMYHDACNPQHHKYMAHQMALLYLQGDTKPLRRAIESRFDDIKRVTESADPTFDLEQSEWLQNLAAHCHIEVTNMPAYMHKRLQPTLAIVKSLGPRHRAVK
;
A
#
# COMPACT_ATOMS: atom_id res chain seq x y z
N MET A 1 -12.81 -29.89 0.50
CA MET A 1 -12.60 -28.92 -0.59
C MET A 1 -12.10 -27.55 -0.13
N VAL A 2 -12.84 -26.75 0.65
CA VAL A 2 -12.33 -25.41 1.09
C VAL A 2 -11.19 -25.52 2.10
N GLN A 3 -11.32 -26.39 3.11
CA GLN A 3 -10.27 -26.61 4.11
C GLN A 3 -8.99 -27.17 3.48
N GLU A 4 -9.08 -28.23 2.68
CA GLU A 4 -7.95 -28.80 1.94
C GLU A 4 -7.25 -27.79 1.03
N THR A 5 -7.98 -26.85 0.40
CA THR A 5 -7.38 -25.78 -0.42
C THR A 5 -6.64 -24.76 0.46
N LEU A 6 -7.19 -24.38 1.61
CA LEU A 6 -6.55 -23.44 2.54
C LEU A 6 -5.31 -24.05 3.20
N GLU A 7 -5.36 -25.35 3.47
CA GLU A 7 -4.26 -26.16 3.98
C GLU A 7 -3.16 -26.33 2.91
N ALA A 8 -3.54 -26.62 1.66
CA ALA A 8 -2.61 -26.70 0.52
C ALA A 8 -1.94 -25.35 0.19
N LEU A 9 -2.61 -24.23 0.46
CA LEU A 9 -2.04 -22.88 0.36
C LEU A 9 -1.28 -22.44 1.62
N ASN A 10 -1.18 -23.33 2.61
CA ASN A 10 -0.56 -23.12 3.93
C ASN A 10 -1.12 -21.90 4.69
N LEU A 11 -2.35 -21.51 4.37
CA LEU A 11 -3.03 -20.39 4.99
C LEU A 11 -3.48 -20.75 6.41
N LEU A 12 -3.71 -22.02 6.72
CA LEU A 12 -4.05 -22.45 8.08
C LEU A 12 -2.85 -22.31 9.05
N GLU A 13 -1.62 -22.58 8.61
CA GLU A 13 -0.41 -22.32 9.41
C GLU A 13 -0.14 -20.81 9.58
N MET A 14 -0.33 -20.04 8.50
CA MET A 14 -0.13 -18.58 8.55
C MET A 14 -1.21 -17.85 9.34
N PHE A 15 -2.42 -18.40 9.36
CA PHE A 15 -3.60 -17.83 9.97
C PHE A 15 -4.35 -18.91 10.79
N PRO A 16 -3.82 -19.32 11.96
CA PRO A 16 -4.36 -20.43 12.76
C PRO A 16 -5.82 -20.22 13.21
N TYR A 17 -6.26 -18.96 13.24
CA TYR A 17 -7.64 -18.59 13.55
C TYR A 17 -8.63 -18.98 12.43
N LEU A 18 -8.17 -19.16 11.17
CA LEU A 18 -8.99 -19.69 10.08
C LEU A 18 -9.33 -21.16 10.34
N GLU A 19 -8.37 -21.93 10.85
CA GLU A 19 -8.59 -23.31 11.27
C GLU A 19 -9.63 -23.37 12.39
N GLN A 20 -9.50 -22.52 13.42
CA GLN A 20 -10.50 -22.41 14.48
C GLN A 20 -11.89 -22.01 13.97
N GLY A 21 -11.96 -21.08 13.02
CA GLY A 21 -13.21 -20.62 12.41
C GLY A 21 -13.89 -21.69 11.56
N LEU A 22 -13.10 -22.47 10.80
CA LEU A 22 -13.58 -23.58 9.96
C LEU A 22 -14.05 -24.76 10.80
N VAL A 23 -13.32 -25.11 11.86
CA VAL A 23 -13.66 -26.23 12.75
C VAL A 23 -14.85 -25.89 13.65
N SER A 24 -14.95 -24.65 14.13
CA SER A 24 -15.99 -24.25 15.10
C SER A 24 -17.26 -23.67 14.46
N GLY A 25 -17.28 -23.43 13.14
CA GLY A 25 -18.39 -22.82 12.42
C GLY A 25 -18.66 -21.34 12.77
N ARG A 26 -17.75 -20.68 13.48
CA ARG A 26 -17.92 -19.28 13.95
C ARG A 26 -17.08 -18.31 13.10
N LEU A 27 -17.62 -17.90 11.95
CA LEU A 27 -16.99 -16.90 11.07
C LEU A 27 -16.72 -15.54 11.77
N GLU A 28 -17.48 -15.20 12.81
CA GLU A 28 -17.28 -13.96 13.58
C GLU A 28 -15.90 -13.88 14.26
N VAL A 29 -15.32 -15.03 14.62
CA VAL A 29 -13.97 -15.13 15.19
C VAL A 29 -12.89 -14.86 14.12
N VAL A 30 -13.20 -15.18 12.86
CA VAL A 30 -12.32 -14.89 11.72
C VAL A 30 -12.31 -13.41 11.38
N ALA A 31 -13.47 -12.74 11.44
CA ALA A 31 -13.60 -11.31 11.16
C ALA A 31 -12.84 -10.43 12.16
N SER A 32 -12.76 -10.87 13.43
CA SER A 32 -12.06 -10.19 14.54
C SER A 32 -10.59 -10.60 14.70
N SER A 33 -10.06 -11.41 13.79
CA SER A 33 -8.73 -12.00 13.90
C SER A 33 -7.58 -11.08 13.46
N GLN A 34 -6.36 -11.44 13.91
CA GLN A 34 -5.12 -10.74 13.56
C GLN A 34 -4.82 -10.70 12.05
N GLY A 35 -5.24 -11.69 11.27
CA GLY A 35 -4.99 -11.64 9.82
C GLY A 35 -6.14 -11.05 9.00
N SER A 36 -7.36 -10.93 9.54
CA SER A 36 -8.33 -9.93 9.02
C SER A 36 -7.73 -8.52 9.11
N SER A 37 -7.12 -8.20 10.26
CA SER A 37 -6.38 -6.94 10.44
C SER A 37 -5.21 -6.78 9.46
N TYR A 38 -4.50 -7.87 9.13
CA TYR A 38 -3.45 -7.84 8.11
C TYR A 38 -4.00 -7.60 6.70
N LEU A 39 -5.10 -8.25 6.30
CA LEU A 39 -5.71 -8.01 4.99
C LEU A 39 -6.26 -6.57 4.89
N SER A 40 -6.83 -6.03 5.96
CA SER A 40 -7.19 -4.61 6.04
C SER A 40 -5.98 -3.71 5.88
N TYR A 41 -4.85 -4.06 6.51
CA TYR A 41 -3.59 -3.34 6.35
C TYR A 41 -3.03 -3.42 4.92
N VAL A 42 -3.07 -4.58 4.26
CA VAL A 42 -2.68 -4.72 2.85
C VAL A 42 -3.60 -3.91 1.93
N SER A 43 -4.90 -3.88 2.21
CA SER A 43 -5.85 -3.04 1.49
C SER A 43 -5.50 -1.55 1.61
N LEU A 44 -5.15 -1.09 2.82
CA LEU A 44 -4.68 0.28 3.06
C LEU A 44 -3.39 0.58 2.28
N LEU A 45 -2.42 -0.33 2.27
CA LEU A 45 -1.19 -0.16 1.49
C LEU A 45 -1.45 -0.06 -0.01
N ASN A 46 -2.38 -0.87 -0.54
CA ASN A 46 -2.78 -0.79 -1.94
C ASN A 46 -3.46 0.55 -2.26
N GLN A 47 -4.30 1.06 -1.37
CA GLN A 47 -4.91 2.39 -1.50
C GLN A 47 -3.83 3.47 -1.54
N LEU A 48 -2.85 3.43 -0.63
CA LEU A 48 -1.72 4.35 -0.60
C LEU A 48 -0.92 4.32 -1.92
N VAL A 49 -0.63 3.13 -2.46
CA VAL A 49 0.08 2.98 -3.74
C VAL A 49 -0.71 3.57 -4.91
N LEU A 50 -2.02 3.30 -4.97
CA LEU A 50 -2.88 3.83 -6.03
C LEU A 50 -2.92 5.36 -5.99
N MET A 51 -3.08 5.90 -4.78
CA MET A 51 -3.12 7.33 -4.55
C MET A 51 -1.79 8.02 -4.87
N SER A 52 -0.65 7.45 -4.45
CA SER A 52 0.65 8.00 -4.78
C SER A 52 0.92 7.96 -6.27
N THR A 53 0.52 6.88 -6.95
CA THR A 53 0.61 6.78 -8.43
C THR A 53 -0.21 7.88 -9.11
N GLN A 54 -1.44 8.10 -8.66
CA GLN A 54 -2.29 9.15 -9.19
C GLN A 54 -1.67 10.54 -8.97
N MET A 55 -1.20 10.80 -7.75
CA MET A 55 -0.54 12.06 -7.38
C MET A 55 0.71 12.32 -8.25
N TYR A 56 1.51 11.29 -8.52
CA TYR A 56 2.69 11.38 -9.40
C TYR A 56 2.31 11.85 -10.80
N HIS A 57 1.28 11.25 -11.40
CA HIS A 57 0.83 11.62 -12.74
C HIS A 57 0.15 12.99 -12.78
N ASP A 58 -0.66 13.30 -11.78
CA ASP A 58 -1.39 14.56 -11.69
C ASP A 58 -0.44 15.75 -11.45
N ALA A 59 0.70 15.55 -10.77
CA ALA A 59 1.73 16.57 -10.62
C ALA A 59 2.30 17.05 -11.97
N CYS A 60 2.29 16.19 -12.99
CA CYS A 60 2.78 16.51 -14.34
C CYS A 60 1.67 17.05 -15.27
N ASN A 61 0.40 17.02 -14.87
CA ASN A 61 -0.72 17.46 -15.70
C ASN A 61 -1.40 18.70 -15.09
N PRO A 62 -1.22 19.89 -15.69
CA PRO A 62 -1.82 21.14 -15.20
C PRO A 62 -3.33 21.08 -14.99
N GLN A 63 -4.05 20.30 -15.81
CA GLN A 63 -5.52 20.18 -15.70
C GLN A 63 -5.98 19.55 -14.38
N HIS A 64 -5.10 18.83 -13.70
CA HIS A 64 -5.40 18.09 -12.48
C HIS A 64 -4.87 18.77 -11.21
N HIS A 65 -4.09 19.85 -11.34
CA HIS A 65 -3.42 20.51 -10.21
C HIS A 65 -4.41 21.00 -9.13
N LYS A 66 -5.63 21.41 -9.51
CA LYS A 66 -6.70 21.79 -8.56
C LYS A 66 -7.10 20.69 -7.56
N TYR A 67 -6.79 19.43 -7.84
CA TYR A 67 -7.11 18.30 -6.95
C TYR A 67 -5.95 17.91 -6.02
N MET A 68 -4.77 18.48 -6.20
CA MET A 68 -3.54 18.03 -5.55
C MET A 68 -3.59 18.20 -4.02
N ALA A 69 -4.09 19.33 -3.51
CA ALA A 69 -4.22 19.54 -2.07
C ALA A 69 -5.16 18.52 -1.43
N HIS A 70 -6.24 18.13 -2.12
CA HIS A 70 -7.14 17.08 -1.66
C HIS A 70 -6.44 15.71 -1.63
N GLN A 71 -5.69 15.37 -2.68
CA GLN A 71 -4.91 14.12 -2.74
C GLN A 71 -3.88 14.04 -1.62
N MET A 72 -3.15 15.13 -1.35
CA MET A 72 -2.21 15.22 -0.23
C MET A 72 -2.89 15.03 1.13
N ALA A 73 -4.07 15.61 1.33
CA ALA A 73 -4.83 15.46 2.57
C ALA A 73 -5.27 14.00 2.80
N LEU A 74 -5.75 13.33 1.74
CA LEU A 74 -6.10 11.92 1.82
C LEU A 74 -4.86 11.05 2.12
N LEU A 75 -3.72 11.36 1.49
CA LEU A 75 -2.45 10.65 1.71
C LEU A 75 -1.98 10.82 3.17
N TYR A 76 -2.16 12.01 3.75
CA TYR A 76 -1.86 12.30 5.15
C TYR A 76 -2.72 11.49 6.13
N LEU A 77 -4.03 11.36 5.84
CA LEU A 77 -4.97 10.61 6.69
C LEU A 77 -4.72 9.10 6.63
N GLN A 78 -4.38 8.58 5.45
CA GLN A 78 -4.15 7.14 5.23
C GLN A 78 -2.71 6.70 5.56
N GLY A 79 -1.74 7.61 5.46
CA GLY A 79 -0.35 7.34 5.79
C GLY A 79 -0.16 7.20 7.30
N ASP A 80 0.14 5.98 7.76
CA ASP A 80 0.45 5.72 9.17
C ASP A 80 1.94 5.92 9.52
N THR A 81 2.70 6.56 8.63
CA THR A 81 4.13 6.82 8.85
C THR A 81 4.36 8.28 9.25
N LYS A 82 4.95 8.49 10.44
CA LYS A 82 5.35 9.81 10.94
C LYS A 82 6.20 10.63 9.94
N PRO A 83 7.15 10.03 9.20
CA PRO A 83 7.95 10.76 8.20
C PRO A 83 7.10 11.34 7.06
N LEU A 84 6.14 10.58 6.54
CA LEU A 84 5.29 11.03 5.45
C LEU A 84 4.40 12.21 5.88
N ARG A 85 3.80 12.11 7.07
CA ARG A 85 2.97 13.20 7.62
C ARG A 85 3.74 14.51 7.75
N ARG A 86 4.95 14.47 8.30
CA ARG A 86 5.82 15.64 8.43
C ARG A 86 6.21 16.25 7.08
N ALA A 87 6.49 15.41 6.08
CA ALA A 87 6.81 15.88 4.75
C ALA A 87 5.62 16.64 4.14
N ILE A 88 4.41 16.10 4.25
CA ILE A 88 3.18 16.75 3.78
C ILE A 88 2.95 18.08 4.51
N GLU A 89 2.97 18.06 5.85
CA GLU A 89 2.77 19.25 6.70
C GLU A 89 3.70 20.40 6.31
N SER A 90 4.96 20.12 5.97
CA SER A 90 5.96 21.14 5.66
C SER A 90 5.68 21.96 4.40
N ARG A 91 4.84 21.45 3.49
CA ARG A 91 4.58 22.06 2.17
C ARG A 91 3.09 22.18 1.84
N PHE A 92 2.21 21.70 2.71
CA PHE A 92 0.77 21.63 2.45
C PHE A 92 0.17 23.00 2.15
N ASP A 93 0.49 24.02 2.93
CA ASP A 93 -0.05 25.38 2.75
C ASP A 93 0.44 26.03 1.44
N ASP A 94 1.67 25.74 1.02
CA ASP A 94 2.24 26.23 -0.24
C ASP A 94 1.47 25.64 -1.42
N ILE A 95 1.31 24.31 -1.44
CA ILE A 95 0.57 23.60 -2.49
C ILE A 95 -0.90 24.02 -2.49
N LYS A 96 -1.54 24.08 -1.32
CA LYS A 96 -2.94 24.49 -1.17
C LYS A 96 -3.20 25.84 -1.82
N ARG A 97 -2.33 26.82 -1.56
CA ARG A 97 -2.45 28.17 -2.13
C ARG A 97 -2.44 28.18 -3.66
N VAL A 98 -1.59 27.36 -4.27
CA VAL A 98 -1.57 27.21 -5.73
C VAL A 98 -2.87 26.57 -6.22
N THR A 99 -3.33 25.51 -5.55
CA THR A 99 -4.56 24.80 -5.97
C THR A 99 -5.85 25.60 -5.82
N GLU A 100 -5.87 26.60 -4.93
CA GLU A 100 -7.01 27.51 -4.72
C GLU A 100 -6.99 28.74 -5.67
N SER A 101 -5.94 28.88 -6.48
CA SER A 101 -5.85 29.96 -7.46
C SER A 101 -6.80 29.77 -8.65
N ALA A 102 -7.04 30.84 -9.41
CA ALA A 102 -7.93 30.81 -10.57
C ALA A 102 -7.38 29.93 -11.73
N ASP A 103 -6.06 29.81 -11.84
CA ASP A 103 -5.36 28.98 -12.83
C ASP A 103 -4.26 28.17 -12.12
N PRO A 104 -4.64 27.08 -11.45
CA PRO A 104 -3.73 26.30 -10.61
C PRO A 104 -2.70 25.60 -11.49
N THR A 105 -1.48 26.12 -11.47
CA THR A 105 -0.33 25.53 -12.17
C THR A 105 0.85 25.48 -11.22
N PHE A 106 1.42 24.29 -11.03
CA PHE A 106 2.66 24.10 -10.30
C PHE A 106 3.88 24.47 -11.15
N ASP A 107 4.87 25.06 -10.50
CA ASP A 107 6.20 25.20 -11.09
C ASP A 107 6.96 23.86 -11.08
N LEU A 108 8.16 23.86 -11.69
CA LEU A 108 8.98 22.66 -11.78
C LEU A 108 9.36 22.11 -10.40
N GLU A 109 9.72 22.97 -9.43
CA GLU A 109 10.13 22.55 -8.09
C GLU A 109 8.98 21.87 -7.35
N GLN A 110 7.78 22.44 -7.44
CA GLN A 110 6.56 21.92 -6.84
C GLN A 110 6.16 20.57 -7.48
N SER A 111 6.17 20.48 -8.81
CA SER A 111 5.88 19.24 -9.52
C SER A 111 6.89 18.14 -9.22
N GLU A 112 8.20 18.45 -9.15
CA GLU A 112 9.24 17.49 -8.77
C GLU A 112 9.08 17.05 -7.31
N TRP A 113 8.78 17.98 -6.40
CA TRP A 113 8.55 17.67 -5.00
C TRP A 113 7.36 16.72 -4.81
N LEU A 114 6.24 16.96 -5.49
CA LEU A 114 5.06 16.08 -5.45
C LEU A 114 5.36 14.67 -6.00
N GLN A 115 6.12 14.59 -7.10
CA GLN A 115 6.58 13.31 -7.65
C GLN A 115 7.50 12.56 -6.68
N ASN A 116 8.41 13.27 -6.01
CA ASN A 116 9.29 12.68 -5.00
C ASN A 116 8.51 12.20 -3.77
N LEU A 117 7.52 12.97 -3.30
CA LEU A 117 6.61 12.57 -2.23
C LEU A 117 5.85 11.28 -2.60
N ALA A 118 5.33 11.20 -3.83
CA ALA A 118 4.69 9.99 -4.34
C ALA A 118 5.65 8.81 -4.38
N ALA A 119 6.86 8.99 -4.90
CA ALA A 119 7.88 7.94 -4.98
C ALA A 119 8.29 7.42 -3.59
N HIS A 120 8.44 8.30 -2.60
CA HIS A 120 8.70 7.91 -1.21
C HIS A 120 7.59 7.05 -0.63
N CYS A 121 6.31 7.32 -0.96
CA CYS A 121 5.21 6.46 -0.54
C CYS A 121 5.35 5.03 -1.08
N HIS A 122 5.76 4.88 -2.34
CA HIS A 122 6.01 3.56 -2.92
C HIS A 122 7.12 2.81 -2.19
N ILE A 123 8.22 3.49 -1.87
CA ILE A 123 9.34 2.91 -1.12
C ILE A 123 8.87 2.42 0.26
N GLU A 124 8.15 3.26 1.00
CA GLU A 124 7.62 2.91 2.32
C GLU A 124 6.66 1.70 2.27
N VAL A 125 5.81 1.61 1.24
CA VAL A 125 4.90 0.47 1.06
C VAL A 125 5.68 -0.81 0.72
N THR A 126 6.67 -0.72 -0.18
CA THR A 126 7.51 -1.88 -0.54
C THR A 126 8.35 -2.39 0.64
N ASN A 127 8.65 -1.52 1.60
CA ASN A 127 9.40 -1.88 2.78
C ASN A 127 8.64 -2.78 3.76
N MET A 128 7.39 -3.22 3.48
CA MET A 128 6.40 -4.03 4.26
C MET A 128 6.60 -4.04 5.78
N PRO A 129 5.55 -4.00 6.63
CA PRO A 129 5.74 -4.03 8.09
C PRO A 129 6.74 -5.09 8.53
N ALA A 130 7.72 -4.67 9.33
CA ALA A 130 8.83 -5.55 9.73
C ALA A 130 8.35 -6.88 10.34
N TYR A 131 7.15 -6.90 10.95
CA TYR A 131 6.54 -8.10 11.50
C TYR A 131 6.07 -9.13 10.45
N MET A 132 5.71 -8.69 9.25
CA MET A 132 5.27 -9.56 8.15
C MET A 132 6.42 -10.07 7.30
N HIS A 133 7.47 -9.27 7.13
CA HIS A 133 8.71 -9.70 6.49
C HIS A 133 9.27 -10.98 7.12
N LYS A 134 9.26 -11.08 8.46
CA LYS A 134 9.68 -12.30 9.17
C LYS A 134 8.75 -13.49 8.90
N ARG A 135 7.44 -13.27 8.82
CA ARG A 135 6.44 -14.34 8.65
C ARG A 135 6.34 -14.84 7.21
N LEU A 136 6.59 -13.98 6.23
CA LEU A 136 6.52 -14.28 4.79
C LEU A 136 7.87 -14.68 4.19
N GLN A 137 8.97 -14.46 4.91
CA GLN A 137 10.33 -14.84 4.51
C GLN A 137 10.43 -16.29 3.99
N PRO A 138 9.88 -17.30 4.68
CA PRO A 138 9.91 -18.69 4.21
C PRO A 138 9.20 -18.87 2.86
N THR A 139 8.01 -18.27 2.71
CA THR A 139 7.20 -18.36 1.48
C THR A 139 7.88 -17.63 0.30
N LEU A 140 8.47 -16.46 0.55
CA LEU A 140 9.23 -15.70 -0.43
C LEU A 140 10.47 -16.44 -0.93
N ALA A 141 11.15 -17.18 -0.05
CA ALA A 141 12.29 -18.02 -0.44
C ALA A 141 11.86 -19.15 -1.40
N ILE A 142 10.71 -19.77 -1.16
CA ILE A 142 10.15 -20.81 -2.02
C ILE A 142 9.74 -20.24 -3.37
N VAL A 143 9.01 -19.12 -3.42
CA VAL A 143 8.62 -18.48 -4.69
C VAL A 143 9.84 -18.11 -5.54
N LYS A 144 10.90 -17.58 -4.91
CA LYS A 144 12.17 -17.29 -5.60
C LYS A 144 12.85 -18.56 -6.12
N SER A 145 12.78 -19.67 -5.40
CA SER A 145 13.31 -20.97 -5.84
C SER A 145 12.51 -21.60 -6.99
N LEU A 146 11.28 -21.14 -7.20
CA LEU A 146 10.38 -21.54 -8.28
C LEU A 146 10.46 -20.64 -9.52
N GLY A 147 11.34 -19.61 -9.52
CA GLY A 147 11.61 -18.76 -10.68
C GLY A 147 12.00 -19.58 -11.92
N PRO A 148 11.81 -19.01 -13.14
CA PRO A 148 11.62 -19.79 -14.36
C PRO A 148 12.84 -20.67 -14.67
N ARG A 149 12.70 -21.97 -14.43
CA ARG A 149 13.54 -22.99 -15.06
C ARG A 149 13.24 -22.92 -16.56
N HIS A 150 14.05 -22.16 -17.30
CA HIS A 150 14.10 -22.23 -18.76
C HIS A 150 14.18 -23.70 -19.15
N ARG A 151 13.07 -24.25 -19.68
CA ARG A 151 13.08 -25.53 -20.36
C ARG A 151 13.84 -25.31 -21.66
N ALA A 152 15.15 -25.53 -21.62
CA ALA A 152 15.90 -25.89 -22.81
C ALA A 152 15.39 -27.26 -23.26
N VAL A 153 14.42 -27.26 -24.18
CA VAL A 153 14.04 -28.45 -24.92
C VAL A 153 15.10 -28.62 -26.00
N LYS A 154 15.90 -29.67 -25.86
CA LYS A 154 16.74 -30.21 -26.93
C LYS A 154 15.88 -30.94 -27.95
#